data_AF-A0A225W2S9-F1
#
_entry.id   AF-A0A225W2S9-F1
#
_cell.length_a   1.000
_cell.length_b   1.000
_cell.length_c   1.000
_cell.angle_alpha   90.00
_cell.angle_beta   90.00
_cell.angle_gamma   90.00
#
_symmetry.space_group_name_H-M   'P 1'
#
loop_
_entity.id
_entity.type
_entity.pdbx_description
1 polymer ?
#
loop_
_entity_poly.entity_id
_entity_poly.type
_entity_poly.pdbx_seq_one_letter_code
_entity_poly.pdbx_strand_id
1 'polypeptide(L)'
;MNRTSYLELFADKNEFAKWVVVKAGSHLIQCHGDIKPYQEELLKFAGRWPTEHLKKLKETHEDDVKRAFERVKDNTNERISTLRTQFASITDALFSVNAQANPSKRFAAVQTLRGFIHELQEDDELWASIDSPTKFALSLPLRKKHEMRQLLQLLGQNVKSVWSDALQRVFMLMKESVETSTVHCRSSTLEESYALARSEVISKEFRALLRKWGSRRALRHLTITPEIKNGKVHCQVEVSTKTTIFESTRDGPALPSGRFGSALYGDAHRDAFIVCRHCRVLGKHSTWECPYSAKVESEDEESDGVFGANKCELRRWFGQT
;
A
#
# COMPACT_ATOMS: atom_id res chain seq x y z
N MET A 1 -6.51 53.31 17.90
CA MET A 1 -5.93 52.40 16.89
C MET A 1 -6.69 52.63 15.59
N ASN A 2 -6.01 53.05 14.51
CA ASN A 2 -6.66 53.16 13.20
C ASN A 2 -6.68 51.77 12.56
N ARG A 3 -7.88 51.26 12.27
CA ARG A 3 -8.10 50.00 11.55
C ARG A 3 -8.75 50.32 10.21
N THR A 4 -8.15 49.86 9.12
CA THR A 4 -8.73 49.96 7.77
C THR A 4 -8.97 48.55 7.25
N SER A 5 -10.23 48.24 6.89
CA SER A 5 -10.63 46.97 6.31
C SER A 5 -11.00 47.13 4.84
N TYR A 6 -10.53 46.25 3.97
CA TYR A 6 -10.89 46.24 2.56
C TYR A 6 -10.85 44.82 1.99
N LEU A 7 -11.48 44.61 0.84
CA LEU A 7 -11.50 43.32 0.15
C LEU A 7 -10.51 43.33 -1.01
N GLU A 8 -9.58 42.38 -1.05
CA GLU A 8 -8.76 42.10 -2.23
C GLU A 8 -9.27 40.84 -2.95
N LEU A 9 -9.22 40.87 -4.28
CA LEU A 9 -9.62 39.77 -5.14
C LEU A 9 -8.41 39.32 -5.96
N PHE A 10 -8.13 38.03 -5.95
CA PHE A 10 -7.07 37.40 -6.73
C PHE A 10 -7.65 36.38 -7.71
N ALA A 11 -7.09 36.33 -8.91
CA ALA A 11 -7.54 35.42 -9.96
C ALA A 11 -7.31 33.95 -9.59
N ASP A 12 -6.20 33.65 -8.90
CA ASP A 12 -5.84 32.30 -8.47
C ASP A 12 -5.05 32.29 -7.14
N LYS A 13 -4.73 31.08 -6.67
CA LYS A 13 -3.92 30.86 -5.46
C LYS A 13 -2.50 31.39 -5.59
N ASN A 14 -1.93 31.43 -6.79
CA ASN A 14 -0.56 31.86 -7.03
C ASN A 14 -0.42 33.37 -6.85
N GLU A 15 -1.35 34.13 -7.42
CA GLU A 15 -1.39 35.59 -7.30
C GLU A 15 -1.57 36.01 -5.84
N PHE A 16 -2.50 35.36 -5.13
CA PHE A 16 -2.66 35.53 -3.69
C PHE A 16 -1.36 35.24 -2.94
N ALA A 17 -0.73 34.09 -3.18
CA ALA A 17 0.50 33.70 -2.49
C ALA A 17 1.67 34.67 -2.75
N LYS A 18 1.84 35.13 -3.99
CA LYS A 18 2.81 36.19 -4.35
C LYS A 18 2.57 37.46 -3.55
N TRP A 19 1.33 37.94 -3.51
CA TRP A 19 0.96 39.15 -2.78
C TRP A 19 1.25 39.00 -1.27
N VAL A 20 0.87 37.87 -0.66
CA VAL A 20 1.11 37.60 0.77
C VAL A 20 2.61 37.65 1.08
N VAL A 21 3.44 36.99 0.26
CA VAL A 21 4.91 36.97 0.45
C VAL A 21 5.50 38.39 0.36
N VAL A 22 5.02 39.22 -0.56
CA VAL A 22 5.44 40.63 -0.69
C VAL A 22 5.04 41.43 0.56
N LYS A 23 3.79 41.29 1.03
CA LYS A 23 3.32 41.98 2.24
C LYS A 23 4.07 41.52 3.49
N ALA A 24 4.45 40.25 3.58
CA ALA A 24 5.23 39.69 4.69
C ALA A 24 6.64 40.30 4.80
N GLY A 25 7.11 40.94 3.72
CA GLY A 25 8.35 41.73 3.72
C GLY A 25 8.30 42.95 4.63
N SER A 26 7.13 43.57 4.81
CA SER A 26 6.95 44.88 5.46
C SER A 26 5.90 44.91 6.58
N HIS A 27 5.05 43.90 6.67
CA HIS A 27 3.97 43.80 7.64
C HIS A 27 4.08 42.49 8.42
N LEU A 28 3.65 42.50 9.68
CA LEU A 28 3.40 41.27 10.43
C LEU A 28 2.05 40.72 9.96
N ILE A 29 2.08 39.55 9.32
CA ILE A 29 0.87 38.91 8.79
C ILE A 29 0.23 38.04 9.88
N GLN A 30 -1.07 38.23 10.11
CA GLN A 30 -1.93 37.34 10.88
C GLN A 30 -2.97 36.76 9.95
N CYS A 31 -3.13 35.44 9.94
CA CYS A 31 -4.10 34.77 9.08
C CYS A 31 -5.29 34.31 9.92
N HIS A 32 -6.47 34.79 9.60
CA HIS A 32 -7.74 34.29 10.12
C HIS A 32 -8.39 33.42 9.02
N GLY A 33 -8.98 32.28 9.37
CA GLY A 33 -9.52 31.33 8.39
C GLY A 33 -8.50 30.27 7.92
N ASP A 34 -8.95 29.40 7.00
CA ASP A 34 -8.15 28.25 6.55
C ASP A 34 -7.13 28.65 5.48
N ILE A 35 -5.85 28.66 5.87
CA ILE A 35 -4.74 28.97 4.97
C ILE A 35 -4.08 27.71 4.37
N LYS A 36 -4.46 26.51 4.83
CA LYS A 36 -3.90 25.25 4.32
C LYS A 36 -4.01 25.09 2.80
N PRO A 37 -5.09 25.53 2.12
CA PRO A 37 -5.22 25.37 0.68
C PRO A 37 -4.18 26.11 -0.17
N TYR A 38 -3.44 27.06 0.41
CA TYR A 38 -2.45 27.92 -0.26
C TYR A 38 -1.00 27.58 0.12
N GLN A 39 -0.85 26.55 0.95
CA GLN A 39 0.40 26.24 1.62
C GLN A 39 1.55 25.94 0.64
N GLU A 40 1.28 25.20 -0.43
CA GLU A 40 2.31 24.86 -1.42
C GLU A 40 2.77 26.11 -2.18
N GLU A 41 1.83 26.94 -2.64
CA GLU A 41 2.10 28.17 -3.37
C GLU A 41 2.87 29.17 -2.49
N LEU A 42 2.46 29.34 -1.22
CA LEU A 42 3.14 30.20 -0.26
C LEU A 42 4.58 29.75 -0.01
N LEU A 43 4.84 28.45 0.12
CA LEU A 43 6.20 27.91 0.26
C LEU A 43 7.04 28.14 -1.00
N LYS A 44 6.47 27.92 -2.19
CA LYS A 44 7.13 28.15 -3.48
C LYS A 44 7.54 29.62 -3.63
N PHE A 45 6.62 30.56 -3.45
CA PHE A 45 6.92 31.99 -3.59
C PHE A 45 7.80 32.55 -2.46
N ALA A 46 7.74 31.97 -1.26
CA ALA A 46 8.65 32.34 -0.17
C ALA A 46 10.07 31.78 -0.33
N GLY A 47 10.35 31.00 -1.39
CA GLY A 47 11.65 30.34 -1.60
C GLY A 47 11.97 29.29 -0.53
N ARG A 48 10.94 28.69 0.09
CA ARG A 48 11.06 27.67 1.16
C ARG A 48 10.47 26.33 0.77
N TRP A 49 10.31 26.09 -0.53
CA TRP A 49 9.88 24.80 -1.03
C TRP A 49 10.94 23.74 -0.67
N PRO A 50 10.59 22.65 0.03
CA PRO A 50 11.55 21.64 0.48
C PRO A 50 11.96 20.69 -0.66
N THR A 51 12.54 21.22 -1.74
CA THR A 51 12.87 20.48 -2.97
C THR A 51 13.69 19.22 -2.68
N GLU A 52 14.80 19.35 -1.94
CA GLU A 52 15.70 18.23 -1.64
C GLU A 52 15.02 17.12 -0.82
N HIS A 53 14.22 17.51 0.17
CA HIS A 53 13.51 16.53 1.01
C HIS A 53 12.41 15.81 0.23
N LEU A 54 11.65 16.53 -0.59
CA LEU A 54 10.60 15.94 -1.43
C LEU A 54 11.19 15.05 -2.52
N LYS A 55 12.34 15.43 -3.09
CA LYS A 55 13.07 14.60 -4.05
C LYS A 55 13.52 13.30 -3.40
N LYS A 56 14.21 13.38 -2.25
CA LYS A 56 14.65 12.19 -1.49
C LYS A 56 13.48 11.30 -1.06
N LEU A 57 12.37 11.91 -0.65
CA LEU A 57 11.16 11.16 -0.29
C LEU A 57 10.59 10.39 -1.49
N LYS A 58 10.55 11.03 -2.66
CA LYS A 58 10.11 10.39 -3.90
C LYS A 58 11.03 9.24 -4.31
N GLU A 59 12.35 9.45 -4.27
CA GLU A 59 13.34 8.41 -4.55
C GLU A 59 13.20 7.22 -3.60
N THR A 60 13.04 7.50 -2.29
CA THR A 60 12.84 6.44 -1.28
C THR A 60 11.56 5.65 -1.55
N HIS A 61 10.47 6.33 -1.90
CA HIS A 61 9.21 5.68 -2.25
C HIS A 61 9.35 4.80 -3.51
N GLU A 62 10.03 5.29 -4.55
CA GLU A 62 10.30 4.51 -5.76
C GLU A 62 11.13 3.25 -5.46
N ASP A 63 12.15 3.38 -4.60
CA ASP A 63 12.96 2.24 -4.14
C ASP A 63 12.15 1.26 -3.27
N ASP A 64 11.25 1.75 -2.42
CA ASP A 64 10.36 0.91 -1.60
C ASP A 64 9.38 0.11 -2.44
N VAL A 65 8.76 0.74 -3.43
CA VAL A 65 7.88 0.08 -4.41
C VAL A 65 8.66 -0.98 -5.18
N LYS A 66 9.85 -0.65 -5.67
CA LYS A 66 10.70 -1.61 -6.40
C LYS A 66 11.07 -2.82 -5.53
N ARG A 67 11.51 -2.60 -4.29
CA ARG A 67 11.85 -3.68 -3.34
C ARG A 67 10.64 -4.52 -2.95
N ALA A 68 9.47 -3.91 -2.81
CA ALA A 68 8.24 -4.66 -2.57
C ALA A 68 7.91 -5.59 -3.74
N PHE A 69 8.02 -5.08 -4.97
CA PHE A 69 7.82 -5.87 -6.19
C PHE A 69 8.82 -7.02 -6.31
N GLU A 70 10.12 -6.76 -6.14
CA GLU A 70 11.16 -7.78 -6.19
C GLU A 70 10.90 -8.89 -5.17
N ARG A 71 10.51 -8.55 -3.93
CA ARG A 71 10.15 -9.55 -2.91
C ARG A 71 8.98 -10.45 -3.31
N VAL A 72 7.91 -9.88 -3.88
CA VAL A 72 6.75 -10.68 -4.33
C VAL A 72 7.16 -11.60 -5.47
N LYS A 73 7.92 -11.07 -6.43
CA LYS A 73 8.45 -11.85 -7.55
C LYS A 73 9.33 -13.01 -7.09
N ASP A 74 10.25 -12.76 -6.16
CA ASP A 74 11.16 -13.78 -5.62
C ASP A 74 10.39 -14.87 -4.86
N ASN A 75 9.44 -14.47 -4.00
CA ASN A 75 8.57 -15.40 -3.28
C ASN A 75 7.77 -16.30 -4.24
N THR A 76 7.20 -15.73 -5.31
CA THR A 76 6.49 -16.52 -6.32
C THR A 76 7.42 -17.47 -7.08
N ASN A 77 8.63 -17.03 -7.44
CA ASN A 77 9.61 -17.89 -8.08
C ASN A 77 10.05 -19.06 -7.17
N GLU A 78 10.21 -18.80 -5.88
CA GLU A 78 10.51 -19.81 -4.87
C GLU A 78 9.35 -20.81 -4.72
N ARG A 79 8.09 -20.32 -4.66
CA ARG A 79 6.89 -21.17 -4.64
C ARG A 79 6.83 -22.05 -5.89
N ILE A 80 7.01 -21.49 -7.08
CA ILE A 80 7.03 -22.25 -8.35
C ILE A 80 8.15 -23.30 -8.33
N SER A 81 9.33 -22.98 -7.83
CA SER A 81 10.46 -23.91 -7.75
C SER A 81 10.18 -25.08 -6.80
N THR A 82 9.53 -24.79 -5.66
CA THR A 82 9.07 -25.80 -4.70
C THR A 82 8.02 -26.70 -5.34
N LEU A 83 7.01 -26.12 -5.98
CA LEU A 83 5.95 -26.87 -6.67
C LEU A 83 6.54 -27.74 -7.78
N ARG A 84 7.46 -27.23 -8.61
CA ARG A 84 8.16 -28.03 -9.64
C ARG A 84 8.83 -29.27 -9.06
N THR A 85 9.51 -29.12 -7.92
CA THR A 85 10.20 -30.23 -7.24
C THR A 85 9.20 -31.25 -6.70
N GLN A 86 8.13 -30.78 -6.04
CA GLN A 86 7.04 -31.64 -5.56
C GLN A 86 6.36 -32.39 -6.71
N PHE A 87 6.05 -31.68 -7.80
CA PHE A 87 5.40 -32.26 -8.97
C PHE A 87 6.29 -33.27 -9.67
N ALA A 88 7.58 -33.01 -9.83
CA ALA A 88 8.53 -33.99 -10.34
C ALA A 88 8.50 -35.29 -9.52
N SER A 89 8.49 -35.19 -8.19
CA SER A 89 8.42 -36.35 -7.30
C SER A 89 7.10 -37.13 -7.41
N ILE A 90 5.95 -36.46 -7.56
CA ILE A 90 4.66 -37.15 -7.62
C ILE A 90 4.30 -37.62 -9.03
N THR A 91 4.90 -37.06 -10.08
CA THR A 91 4.66 -37.48 -11.47
C THR A 91 4.93 -38.97 -11.63
N ASP A 92 6.06 -39.44 -11.09
CA ASP A 92 6.42 -40.85 -11.18
C ASP A 92 5.49 -41.74 -10.34
N ALA A 93 4.97 -41.25 -9.21
CA ALA A 93 3.96 -41.95 -8.41
C ALA A 93 2.57 -42.00 -9.08
N LEU A 94 2.24 -41.03 -9.93
CA LEU A 94 0.94 -40.98 -10.62
C LEU A 94 0.93 -41.79 -11.92
N PHE A 95 2.04 -41.77 -12.67
CA PHE A 95 2.12 -42.31 -14.03
C PHE A 95 3.03 -43.54 -14.20
N SER A 96 3.79 -43.97 -13.19
CA SER A 96 4.57 -45.22 -13.27
C SER A 96 3.67 -46.45 -13.22
N VAL A 97 3.98 -47.44 -14.06
CA VAL A 97 3.34 -48.76 -14.06
C VAL A 97 3.51 -49.46 -12.71
N ASN A 98 4.67 -49.29 -12.05
CA ASN A 98 4.94 -49.85 -10.72
C ASN A 98 4.22 -49.09 -9.59
N ALA A 99 3.88 -47.82 -9.78
CA ALA A 99 3.11 -47.07 -8.79
C ALA A 99 1.64 -47.54 -8.73
N GLN A 100 1.13 -48.22 -9.77
CA GLN A 100 -0.16 -48.93 -9.68
C GLN A 100 -0.12 -50.18 -8.79
N ALA A 101 1.08 -50.72 -8.54
CA ALA A 101 1.32 -51.84 -7.63
C ALA A 101 1.53 -51.39 -6.17
N ASN A 102 1.87 -50.11 -5.94
CA ASN A 102 2.04 -49.55 -4.58
C ASN A 102 0.97 -48.48 -4.26
N PRO A 103 -0.21 -48.91 -3.78
CA PRO A 103 -1.39 -48.04 -3.63
C PRO A 103 -1.21 -46.89 -2.64
N SER A 104 -0.35 -47.02 -1.63
CA SER A 104 -0.10 -45.97 -0.63
C SER A 104 0.62 -44.76 -1.24
N LYS A 105 1.65 -44.99 -2.05
CA LYS A 105 2.39 -43.93 -2.76
C LYS A 105 1.50 -43.17 -3.74
N ARG A 106 0.65 -43.90 -4.47
CA ARG A 106 -0.34 -43.30 -5.38
C ARG A 106 -1.37 -42.47 -4.61
N PHE A 107 -1.89 -42.99 -3.49
CA PHE A 107 -2.86 -42.26 -2.68
C PHE A 107 -2.28 -40.93 -2.16
N ALA A 108 -1.07 -40.95 -1.61
CA ALA A 108 -0.39 -39.73 -1.17
C ALA A 108 -0.21 -38.71 -2.31
N ALA A 109 0.24 -39.16 -3.49
CA ALA A 109 0.38 -38.30 -4.66
C ALA A 109 -0.94 -37.67 -5.14
N VAL A 110 -2.04 -38.44 -5.08
CA VAL A 110 -3.38 -37.93 -5.40
C VAL A 110 -3.84 -36.89 -4.39
N GLN A 111 -3.58 -37.10 -3.09
CA GLN A 111 -3.93 -36.11 -2.06
C GLN A 111 -3.14 -34.81 -2.21
N THR A 112 -1.84 -34.90 -2.49
CA THR A 112 -1.01 -33.71 -2.77
C THR A 112 -1.53 -32.94 -4.00
N LEU A 113 -1.89 -33.65 -5.08
CA LEU A 113 -2.46 -33.01 -6.26
C LEU A 113 -3.83 -32.36 -5.97
N ARG A 114 -4.68 -32.99 -5.16
CA ARG A 114 -5.96 -32.40 -4.73
C ARG A 114 -5.74 -31.12 -3.94
N GLY A 115 -4.83 -31.13 -2.98
CA GLY A 115 -4.48 -29.94 -2.19
C GLY A 115 -4.04 -28.78 -3.10
N PHE A 116 -3.16 -29.05 -4.07
CA PHE A 116 -2.75 -28.02 -5.03
C PHE A 116 -3.91 -27.49 -5.90
N ILE A 117 -4.78 -28.37 -6.41
CA ILE A 117 -5.91 -27.90 -7.22
C ILE A 117 -6.88 -27.09 -6.36
N HIS A 118 -7.08 -27.46 -5.10
CA HIS A 118 -7.87 -26.68 -4.16
C HIS A 118 -7.25 -25.30 -3.92
N GLU A 119 -5.94 -25.21 -3.65
CA GLU A 119 -5.24 -23.93 -3.52
C GLU A 119 -5.37 -23.06 -4.79
N LEU A 120 -5.34 -23.67 -5.97
CA LEU A 120 -5.57 -22.93 -7.22
C LEU A 120 -7.01 -22.43 -7.33
N GLN A 121 -7.98 -23.21 -6.87
CA GLN A 121 -9.40 -22.86 -6.91
C GLN A 121 -9.76 -21.77 -5.89
N GLU A 122 -9.04 -21.68 -4.76
CA GLU A 122 -9.19 -20.58 -3.80
C GLU A 122 -8.74 -19.22 -4.38
N ASP A 123 -7.85 -19.23 -5.36
CA ASP A 123 -7.46 -18.04 -6.12
C ASP A 123 -8.37 -17.89 -7.36
N ASP A 124 -9.54 -17.27 -7.16
CA ASP A 124 -10.56 -17.11 -8.20
C ASP A 124 -10.03 -16.46 -9.49
N GLU A 125 -9.15 -15.46 -9.36
CA GLU A 125 -8.57 -14.74 -10.51
C GLU A 125 -7.63 -15.65 -11.30
N LEU A 126 -6.72 -16.34 -10.59
CA LEU A 126 -5.82 -17.30 -11.21
C LEU A 126 -6.60 -18.46 -11.82
N TRP A 127 -7.57 -19.05 -11.10
CA TRP A 127 -8.37 -20.16 -11.60
C TRP A 127 -9.17 -19.78 -12.84
N ALA A 128 -9.78 -18.59 -12.86
CA ALA A 128 -10.52 -18.10 -14.03
C ALA A 128 -9.61 -17.96 -15.26
N SER A 129 -8.34 -17.58 -15.07
CA SER A 129 -7.36 -17.42 -16.16
C SER A 129 -6.92 -18.75 -16.80
N ILE A 130 -7.04 -19.86 -16.08
CA ILE A 130 -6.64 -21.18 -16.59
C ILE A 130 -7.69 -21.68 -17.60
N ASP A 131 -7.23 -22.06 -18.78
CA ASP A 131 -8.08 -22.60 -19.85
C ASP A 131 -8.65 -23.99 -19.49
N SER A 132 -9.85 -24.28 -20.03
CA SER A 132 -10.53 -25.56 -19.80
C SER A 132 -9.67 -26.81 -20.11
N PRO A 133 -8.91 -26.84 -21.24
CA PRO A 133 -7.97 -27.94 -21.50
C PRO A 133 -6.92 -28.13 -20.40
N THR A 134 -6.33 -27.06 -19.88
CA THR A 134 -5.36 -27.12 -18.77
C THR A 134 -6.02 -27.63 -17.48
N LYS A 135 -7.22 -27.13 -17.12
CA LYS A 135 -8.00 -27.64 -15.97
C LYS A 135 -8.29 -29.13 -16.08
N PHE A 136 -8.70 -29.57 -17.27
CA PHE A 136 -8.94 -30.97 -17.55
C PHE A 136 -7.67 -31.81 -17.38
N ALA A 137 -6.54 -31.36 -17.95
CA ALA A 137 -5.28 -32.07 -17.86
C ALA A 137 -4.80 -32.20 -16.40
N LEU A 138 -4.91 -31.15 -15.58
CA LEU A 138 -4.54 -31.17 -14.16
C LEU A 138 -5.34 -32.19 -13.35
N SER A 139 -6.64 -32.34 -13.66
CA SER A 139 -7.55 -33.26 -12.98
C SER A 139 -7.46 -34.71 -13.47
N LEU A 140 -6.73 -34.98 -14.57
CA LEU A 140 -6.57 -36.35 -15.10
C LEU A 140 -6.15 -37.36 -14.03
N PRO A 141 -5.09 -37.12 -13.22
CA PRO A 141 -4.61 -38.12 -12.25
C PRO A 141 -5.55 -38.33 -11.05
N LEU A 142 -6.54 -37.45 -10.86
CA LEU A 142 -7.54 -37.55 -9.80
C LEU A 142 -8.65 -38.57 -10.12
N ARG A 143 -8.71 -39.04 -11.37
CA ARG A 143 -9.72 -40.00 -11.84
C ARG A 143 -9.55 -41.39 -11.22
N LYS A 144 -10.62 -42.17 -11.29
CA LYS A 144 -10.65 -43.54 -10.74
C LYS A 144 -9.54 -44.40 -11.35
N LYS A 145 -8.99 -45.33 -10.56
CA LYS A 145 -7.86 -46.19 -10.95
C LYS A 145 -8.07 -46.90 -12.29
N HIS A 146 -9.27 -47.39 -12.56
CA HIS A 146 -9.58 -48.10 -13.81
C HIS A 146 -9.52 -47.18 -15.03
N GLU A 147 -10.07 -45.97 -14.92
CA GLU A 147 -10.02 -44.94 -15.97
C GLU A 147 -8.59 -44.51 -16.27
N MET A 148 -7.79 -44.27 -15.21
CA MET A 148 -6.38 -43.94 -15.37
C MET A 148 -5.57 -45.07 -16.01
N ARG A 149 -5.88 -46.34 -15.72
CA ARG A 149 -5.24 -47.49 -16.36
C ARG A 149 -5.59 -47.56 -17.85
N GLN A 150 -6.84 -47.34 -18.21
CA GLN A 150 -7.28 -47.28 -19.61
C GLN A 150 -6.62 -46.11 -20.36
N LEU A 151 -6.56 -44.93 -19.73
CA LEU A 151 -5.91 -43.74 -20.30
C LEU A 151 -4.41 -43.95 -20.53
N LEU A 152 -3.70 -44.49 -19.53
CA LEU A 152 -2.28 -44.83 -19.67
C LEU A 152 -2.02 -45.88 -20.75
N GLN A 153 -2.92 -46.87 -20.90
CA GLN A 153 -2.83 -47.87 -21.97
C GLN A 153 -3.12 -47.29 -23.36
N LEU A 154 -4.04 -46.32 -23.47
CA LEU A 154 -4.46 -45.71 -24.73
C LEU A 154 -3.50 -44.62 -25.21
N LEU A 155 -2.98 -43.82 -24.29
CA LEU A 155 -2.19 -42.61 -24.58
C LEU A 155 -0.69 -42.83 -24.36
N GLY A 156 -0.28 -43.93 -23.70
CA GLY A 156 1.12 -44.28 -23.50
C GLY A 156 1.91 -43.19 -22.76
N GLN A 157 3.14 -42.91 -23.22
CA GLN A 157 4.01 -41.90 -22.62
C GLN A 157 3.50 -40.45 -22.77
N ASN A 158 2.52 -40.20 -23.66
CA ASN A 158 2.02 -38.85 -23.94
C ASN A 158 1.17 -38.26 -22.82
N VAL A 159 0.67 -39.07 -21.88
CA VAL A 159 -0.10 -38.54 -20.73
C VAL A 159 0.80 -37.76 -19.79
N LYS A 160 2.03 -38.24 -19.58
CA LYS A 160 3.01 -37.59 -18.69
C LYS A 160 3.42 -36.23 -19.25
N SER A 161 3.64 -36.12 -20.56
CA SER A 161 3.96 -34.85 -21.22
C SER A 161 2.80 -33.88 -21.14
N VAL A 162 1.58 -34.29 -21.52
CA VAL A 162 0.41 -33.40 -21.48
C VAL A 162 0.11 -32.87 -20.08
N TRP A 163 0.26 -33.70 -19.06
CA TRP A 163 0.10 -33.25 -17.67
C TRP A 163 1.23 -32.31 -17.23
N SER A 164 2.47 -32.59 -17.63
CA SER A 164 3.62 -31.71 -17.33
C SER A 164 3.47 -30.34 -18.02
N ASP A 165 2.98 -30.33 -19.26
CA ASP A 165 2.70 -29.10 -20.03
C ASP A 165 1.56 -28.29 -19.40
N ALA A 166 0.55 -28.97 -18.84
CA ALA A 166 -0.52 -28.32 -18.10
C ALA A 166 0.00 -27.64 -16.82
N LEU A 167 0.86 -28.32 -16.04
CA LEU A 167 1.50 -27.71 -14.87
C LEU A 167 2.38 -26.52 -15.26
N GLN A 168 3.15 -26.63 -16.34
CA GLN A 168 4.00 -25.54 -16.79
C GLN A 168 3.17 -24.32 -17.22
N ARG A 169 2.01 -24.53 -17.86
CA ARG A 169 1.05 -23.46 -18.17
C ARG A 169 0.54 -22.77 -16.90
N VAL A 170 0.18 -23.53 -15.87
CA VAL A 170 -0.20 -22.94 -14.56
C VAL A 170 0.95 -22.12 -13.98
N PHE A 171 2.19 -22.61 -13.99
CA PHE A 171 3.32 -21.85 -13.46
C PHE A 171 3.60 -20.57 -14.25
N MET A 172 3.36 -20.57 -15.56
CA MET A 172 3.44 -19.35 -16.37
C MET A 172 2.36 -18.35 -15.96
N LEU A 173 1.12 -18.81 -15.78
CA LEU A 173 0.00 -17.96 -15.33
C LEU A 173 0.23 -17.41 -13.92
N MET A 174 0.75 -18.21 -12.99
CA MET A 174 1.13 -17.74 -11.64
C MET A 174 2.20 -16.65 -11.67
N LYS A 175 3.10 -16.70 -12.66
CA LYS A 175 4.13 -15.68 -12.84
C LYS A 175 3.56 -14.42 -13.47
N GLU A 176 2.71 -14.59 -14.48
CA GLU A 176 2.05 -13.49 -15.19
C GLU A 176 1.06 -12.74 -14.29
N SER A 177 0.31 -13.44 -13.43
CA SER A 177 -0.59 -12.81 -12.45
C SER A 177 0.18 -11.89 -11.50
N VAL A 178 1.39 -12.27 -11.09
CA VAL A 178 2.24 -11.41 -10.25
C VAL A 178 2.78 -10.21 -11.01
N GLU A 179 3.17 -10.39 -12.27
CA GLU A 179 3.65 -9.29 -13.12
C GLU A 179 2.54 -8.29 -13.45
N THR A 180 1.29 -8.75 -13.57
CA THR A 180 0.13 -7.92 -13.93
C THR A 180 -0.54 -7.28 -12.71
N SER A 181 -0.76 -8.03 -11.63
CA SER A 181 -1.42 -7.53 -10.40
C SER A 181 -0.58 -6.49 -9.67
N THR A 182 0.73 -6.44 -9.87
CA THR A 182 1.61 -5.43 -9.28
C THR A 182 1.65 -4.11 -10.05
N VAL A 183 1.38 -4.12 -11.36
CA VAL A 183 1.17 -2.89 -12.15
C VAL A 183 -0.13 -2.21 -11.74
N HIS A 184 -1.14 -3.00 -11.37
CA HIS A 184 -2.43 -2.48 -10.90
C HIS A 184 -2.43 -2.15 -9.39
N CYS A 185 -1.71 -2.93 -8.58
CA CYS A 185 -1.47 -2.67 -7.17
C CYS A 185 -0.17 -1.88 -6.99
N ARG A 186 -0.17 -0.62 -7.46
CA ARG A 186 0.52 0.44 -6.69
C ARG A 186 -0.09 0.33 -5.31
N SER A 187 0.62 -0.34 -4.39
CA SER A 187 0.07 -0.68 -3.08
C SER A 187 -0.55 0.58 -2.50
N SER A 188 -1.88 0.63 -2.42
CA SER A 188 -2.60 1.83 -1.99
C SER A 188 -2.02 2.34 -0.67
N THR A 189 -1.56 1.42 0.16
CA THR A 189 -0.86 1.68 1.43
C THR A 189 0.48 2.41 1.28
N LEU A 190 1.32 2.10 0.28
CA LEU A 190 2.58 2.82 0.02
C LEU A 190 2.30 4.23 -0.53
N GLU A 191 1.32 4.35 -1.42
CA GLU A 191 0.93 5.65 -1.99
C GLU A 191 0.31 6.56 -0.91
N GLU A 192 -0.55 6.01 -0.05
CA GLU A 192 -1.09 6.70 1.13
C GLU A 192 0.02 7.12 2.09
N SER A 193 0.98 6.23 2.37
CA SER A 193 2.13 6.54 3.22
C SER A 193 2.98 7.68 2.65
N TYR A 194 3.25 7.64 1.34
CA TYR A 194 3.97 8.71 0.64
C TYR A 194 3.20 10.04 0.68
N ALA A 195 1.89 10.03 0.42
CA ALA A 195 1.05 11.21 0.48
C ALA A 195 1.06 11.84 1.88
N LEU A 196 0.98 11.02 2.94
CA LEU A 196 1.07 11.46 4.33
C LEU A 196 2.45 12.05 4.64
N ALA A 197 3.54 11.36 4.29
CA ALA A 197 4.90 11.84 4.51
C ALA A 197 5.17 13.15 3.75
N ARG A 198 4.70 13.27 2.51
CA ARG A 198 4.76 14.50 1.72
C ARG A 198 4.01 15.63 2.41
N SER A 199 2.78 15.37 2.85
CA SER A 199 1.96 16.36 3.56
C SER A 199 2.63 16.81 4.87
N GLU A 200 3.26 15.90 5.61
CA GLU A 200 3.98 16.21 6.84
C GLU A 200 5.16 17.14 6.60
N VAL A 201 6.00 16.84 5.59
CA VAL A 201 7.15 17.67 5.21
C VAL A 201 6.69 19.09 4.84
N ILE A 202 5.68 19.19 3.98
CA ILE A 202 5.12 20.48 3.56
C ILE A 202 4.53 21.21 4.78
N SER A 203 3.84 20.52 5.68
CA SER A 203 3.23 21.07 6.92
C SER A 203 4.25 21.55 7.93
N LYS A 204 5.40 20.88 8.02
CA LYS A 204 6.50 21.32 8.86
C LYS A 204 7.12 22.61 8.34
N GLU A 205 7.45 22.68 7.05
CA GLU A 205 8.02 23.89 6.44
C GLU A 205 7.05 25.07 6.48
N PHE A 206 5.77 24.81 6.25
CA PHE A 206 4.76 25.86 6.30
C PHE A 206 4.61 26.47 7.70
N ARG A 207 4.58 25.64 8.74
CA ARG A 207 4.59 26.13 10.13
C ARG A 207 5.85 26.94 10.42
N ALA A 208 7.01 26.54 9.90
CA ALA A 208 8.25 27.29 10.04
C ALA A 208 8.17 28.66 9.33
N LEU A 209 7.58 28.72 8.14
CA LEU A 209 7.33 29.97 7.40
C LEU A 209 6.43 30.92 8.20
N LEU A 210 5.29 30.43 8.72
CA LEU A 210 4.37 31.24 9.52
C LEU A 210 5.03 31.77 10.80
N ARG A 211 5.82 30.94 11.51
CA ARG A 211 6.61 31.39 12.67
C ARG A 211 7.60 32.50 12.31
N LYS A 212 8.27 32.38 11.15
CA LYS A 212 9.20 33.42 10.65
C LYS A 212 8.47 34.73 10.37
N TRP A 213 7.26 34.68 9.79
CA TRP A 213 6.46 35.88 9.54
C TRP A 213 5.92 36.51 10.84
N GLY A 214 5.47 35.69 11.79
CA GLY A 214 4.91 36.16 13.06
C GLY A 214 5.95 36.68 14.07
N SER A 215 7.22 36.31 13.94
CA SER A 215 8.31 36.73 14.85
C SER A 215 8.97 38.06 14.48
N ARG A 216 8.62 38.67 13.33
CA ARG A 216 9.17 39.96 12.92
C ARG A 216 8.57 41.09 13.76
N ARG A 217 9.42 41.97 14.32
CA ARG A 217 8.94 43.25 14.88
C ARG A 217 8.51 44.15 13.72
N ALA A 218 7.21 44.27 13.48
CA ALA A 218 6.66 45.20 12.50
C ALA A 218 5.73 46.21 13.20
N LEU A 219 5.80 47.47 12.77
CA LEU A 219 4.91 48.54 13.25
C LEU A 219 3.48 48.38 12.72
N ARG A 220 3.33 47.68 11.59
CA ARG A 220 2.06 47.44 10.91
C ARG A 220 1.72 45.95 10.94
N HIS A 221 0.51 45.67 11.40
CA HIS A 221 -0.09 44.35 11.43
C HIS A 221 -1.11 44.26 10.31
N LEU A 222 -1.08 43.17 9.57
CA LEU A 222 -1.97 42.90 8.45
C LEU A 222 -2.67 41.58 8.72
N THR A 223 -3.97 41.64 9.03
CA THR A 223 -4.80 40.47 9.24
C THR A 223 -5.49 40.12 7.93
N ILE A 224 -5.36 38.87 7.48
CA ILE A 224 -5.94 38.38 6.24
C ILE A 224 -6.92 37.25 6.51
N THR A 225 -8.05 37.27 5.81
CA THR A 225 -9.04 36.20 5.82
C THR A 225 -9.33 35.77 4.38
N PRO A 226 -8.58 34.79 3.85
CA PRO A 226 -8.79 34.29 2.49
C PRO A 226 -9.93 33.27 2.43
N GLU A 227 -10.70 33.33 1.35
CA GLU A 227 -11.77 32.41 1.03
C GLU A 227 -11.76 32.11 -0.47
N ILE A 228 -11.91 30.84 -0.86
CA ILE A 228 -11.97 30.45 -2.28
C ILE A 228 -13.43 30.42 -2.72
N LYS A 229 -13.78 31.22 -3.74
CA LYS A 229 -15.09 31.21 -4.39
C LYS A 229 -14.92 31.18 -5.89
N ASN A 230 -15.56 30.23 -6.58
CA ASN A 230 -15.55 30.12 -8.03
C ASN A 230 -14.13 30.15 -8.65
N GLY A 231 -13.17 29.48 -8.00
CA GLY A 231 -11.76 29.43 -8.43
C GLY A 231 -10.94 30.69 -8.13
N LYS A 232 -11.56 31.78 -7.67
CA LYS A 232 -10.90 33.02 -7.27
C LYS A 232 -10.70 33.08 -5.76
N VAL A 233 -9.71 33.85 -5.33
CA VAL A 233 -9.44 34.07 -3.90
C VAL A 233 -9.96 35.43 -3.49
N HIS A 234 -10.94 35.45 -2.60
CA HIS A 234 -11.45 36.65 -1.95
C HIS A 234 -10.74 36.78 -0.61
N CYS A 235 -10.02 37.87 -0.39
CA CYS A 235 -9.28 38.07 0.85
C CYS A 235 -9.77 39.35 1.53
N GLN A 236 -10.38 39.21 2.70
CA GLN A 236 -10.62 40.36 3.58
C GLN A 236 -9.30 40.73 4.26
N VAL A 237 -8.88 41.98 4.10
CA VAL A 237 -7.63 42.51 4.63
C VAL A 237 -7.94 43.59 5.66
N GLU A 238 -7.40 43.45 6.87
CA GLU A 238 -7.48 44.45 7.92
C GLU A 238 -6.07 44.92 8.28
N VAL A 239 -5.83 46.22 8.14
CA VAL A 239 -4.54 46.83 8.49
C VAL A 239 -4.70 47.55 9.82
N SER A 240 -3.82 47.23 10.77
CA SER A 240 -3.72 47.93 12.05
C SER A 240 -2.30 48.39 12.31
N THR A 241 -2.17 49.59 12.88
CA THR A 241 -0.89 50.12 13.35
C THR A 241 -0.81 49.98 14.85
N LYS A 242 0.29 49.41 15.36
CA LYS A 242 0.61 49.57 16.79
C LYS A 242 1.10 51.00 16.99
N THR A 243 0.20 51.90 17.36
CA THR A 243 0.61 53.13 18.04
C THR A 243 1.11 52.73 19.42
N THR A 244 2.42 52.66 19.58
CA THR A 244 3.01 52.80 20.91
C THR A 244 2.78 54.25 21.30
N ILE A 245 1.74 54.50 22.09
CA ILE A 245 1.65 55.74 22.84
C ILE A 245 2.80 55.64 23.85
N PHE A 246 3.85 56.41 23.60
CA PHE A 246 4.92 56.62 24.55
C PHE A 246 4.34 57.56 25.62
N GLU A 247 3.69 57.01 26.64
CA GLU A 247 3.55 57.73 27.90
C GLU A 247 4.93 57.77 28.54
N SER A 248 5.66 58.84 28.20
CA SER A 248 6.83 59.28 28.95
C SER A 248 6.35 59.81 30.30
N THR A 249 6.26 58.94 31.30
CA THR A 249 6.45 59.34 32.68
C THR A 249 7.72 58.68 33.19
N ARG A 250 8.77 59.51 33.25
CA ARG A 250 9.87 59.38 34.22
C ARG A 250 9.29 58.93 35.55
N ASP A 251 9.71 57.75 36.01
CA ASP A 251 10.27 57.54 37.34
C ASP A 251 10.83 56.11 37.41
N GLY A 252 12.06 55.99 37.87
CA GLY A 252 12.62 54.73 38.35
C GLY A 252 13.27 54.98 39.71
N PRO A 253 13.93 53.98 40.32
CA PRO A 253 13.79 52.54 40.17
C PRO A 253 13.61 51.83 41.53
N ALA A 254 13.19 50.56 41.53
CA ALA A 254 13.56 49.63 42.60
C ALA A 254 13.56 48.18 42.10
N LEU A 255 14.75 47.60 41.98
CA LEU A 255 14.97 46.15 42.07
C LEU A 255 14.93 45.75 43.55
N PRO A 256 14.59 44.48 43.86
CA PRO A 256 15.69 43.53 44.08
C PRO A 256 15.47 42.14 43.47
N SER A 257 16.58 41.65 42.90
CA SER A 257 17.14 40.30 42.93
C SER A 257 16.26 39.09 43.31
N GLY A 258 16.24 38.11 42.40
CA GLY A 258 16.10 36.68 42.70
C GLY A 258 16.73 35.87 41.57
N ARG A 259 17.80 35.13 41.88
CA ARG A 259 18.77 34.51 40.96
C ARG A 259 18.63 32.98 41.00
N PHE A 260 18.83 32.35 39.84
CA PHE A 260 19.29 30.97 39.57
C PHE A 260 18.37 29.75 39.77
N GLY A 261 18.38 28.88 38.75
CA GLY A 261 17.91 27.49 38.80
C GLY A 261 17.74 26.85 37.42
N SER A 262 18.84 26.41 36.79
CA SER A 262 18.90 25.61 35.56
C SER A 262 19.17 24.14 35.92
N ALA A 263 18.45 23.18 35.31
CA ALA A 263 18.84 21.79 34.98
C ALA A 263 17.60 21.08 34.36
N LEU A 264 17.57 20.62 33.10
CA LEU A 264 18.25 19.49 32.43
C LEU A 264 17.52 18.13 32.57
N TYR A 265 17.28 17.54 31.38
CA TYR A 265 17.03 16.13 31.01
C TYR A 265 15.74 15.39 31.43
N GLY A 266 15.13 14.74 30.44
CA GLY A 266 14.08 13.75 30.62
C GLY A 266 13.47 13.31 29.27
N ASP A 267 14.13 12.36 28.62
CA ASP A 267 13.62 11.57 27.48
C ASP A 267 12.21 11.01 27.77
N ALA A 268 11.31 11.09 26.79
CA ALA A 268 10.08 10.31 26.77
C ALA A 268 9.96 9.61 25.43
N HIS A 269 10.37 8.34 25.43
CA HIS A 269 10.12 7.37 24.39
C HIS A 269 8.62 7.07 24.24
N ARG A 270 8.29 6.69 23.01
CA ARG A 270 7.04 6.14 22.47
C ARG A 270 6.29 5.20 23.42
N ASP A 271 4.97 5.33 23.44
CA ASP A 271 4.04 4.20 23.64
C ASP A 271 2.87 4.33 22.66
N ALA A 272 3.01 3.68 21.50
CA ALA A 272 1.91 3.45 20.59
C ALA A 272 1.28 2.11 20.95
N PHE A 273 0.10 2.14 21.57
CA PHE A 273 -0.64 0.94 21.92
C PHE A 273 -1.12 0.22 20.64
N ILE A 274 -0.59 -0.98 20.38
CA ILE A 274 -1.04 -1.83 19.28
C ILE A 274 -2.22 -2.68 19.77
N VAL A 275 -3.36 -2.53 19.10
CA VAL A 275 -4.57 -3.33 19.33
C VAL A 275 -4.54 -4.54 18.38
N CYS A 276 -4.66 -5.75 18.92
CA CYS A 276 -4.76 -6.96 18.09
C CYS A 276 -6.05 -6.92 17.26
N ARG A 277 -5.95 -7.00 15.92
CA ARG A 277 -7.12 -6.94 15.02
C ARG A 277 -8.08 -8.13 15.18
N HIS A 278 -7.59 -9.28 15.64
CA HIS A 278 -8.40 -10.50 15.76
C HIS A 278 -9.20 -10.59 17.07
N CYS A 279 -8.63 -10.20 18.22
CA CYS A 279 -9.30 -10.33 19.51
C CYS A 279 -9.57 -9.00 20.25
N ARG A 280 -9.12 -7.87 19.68
CA ARG A 280 -9.27 -6.50 20.23
C ARG A 280 -8.68 -6.26 21.63
N VAL A 281 -7.81 -7.16 22.13
CA VAL A 281 -7.12 -6.99 23.41
C VAL A 281 -5.89 -6.09 23.26
N LEU A 282 -5.70 -5.18 24.20
CA LEU A 282 -4.56 -4.26 24.27
C LEU A 282 -3.31 -4.96 24.86
N GLY A 283 -2.20 -4.93 24.12
CA GLY A 283 -0.85 -4.97 24.71
C GLY A 283 -0.26 -6.31 25.16
N LYS A 284 -0.73 -7.48 24.71
CA LYS A 284 -0.14 -8.77 25.14
C LYS A 284 0.38 -9.72 24.06
N HIS A 285 0.19 -9.41 22.77
CA HIS A 285 0.68 -10.22 21.64
C HIS A 285 0.53 -9.45 20.32
N SER A 286 1.35 -9.78 19.32
CA SER A 286 1.18 -9.29 17.95
C SER A 286 0.04 -10.04 17.25
N THR A 287 -0.55 -9.47 16.19
CA THR A 287 -1.67 -10.09 15.43
C THR A 287 -1.31 -11.48 14.86
N TRP A 288 -0.02 -11.78 14.72
CA TRP A 288 0.52 -13.03 14.18
C TRP A 288 0.62 -14.16 15.20
N GLU A 289 0.50 -13.85 16.50
CA GLU A 289 0.60 -14.82 17.61
C GLU A 289 -0.74 -14.98 18.34
N CYS A 290 -1.84 -14.63 17.68
CA CYS A 290 -3.18 -14.67 18.28
C CYS A 290 -3.66 -16.12 18.44
N PRO A 291 -3.85 -16.64 19.68
CA PRO A 291 -4.24 -18.04 19.93
C PRO A 291 -5.67 -18.39 19.47
N TYR A 292 -6.43 -17.41 18.97
CA TYR A 292 -7.80 -17.59 18.45
C TYR A 292 -7.87 -17.86 16.94
N SER A 293 -6.75 -17.89 16.20
CA SER A 293 -6.77 -18.11 14.74
C SER A 293 -7.01 -19.58 14.32
N ALA A 294 -7.09 -20.53 15.27
CA ALA A 294 -6.97 -21.96 14.98
C ALA A 294 -8.23 -22.80 15.27
N LYS A 295 -9.44 -22.23 15.29
CA LYS A 295 -10.67 -23.03 15.46
C LYS A 295 -11.81 -22.56 14.57
N VAL A 296 -11.89 -23.12 13.37
CA VAL A 296 -13.16 -23.41 12.71
C VAL A 296 -13.00 -24.80 12.10
N GLU A 297 -13.56 -25.79 12.79
CA GLU A 297 -13.66 -27.17 12.32
C GLU A 297 -14.82 -27.32 11.34
N SER A 298 -14.55 -28.17 10.36
CA SER A 298 -15.37 -28.87 9.37
C SER A 298 -16.86 -29.10 9.66
N GLU A 299 -17.68 -28.93 8.63
CA GLU A 299 -18.72 -29.90 8.28
C GLU A 299 -18.67 -30.20 6.77
N ASP A 300 -18.68 -31.51 6.47
CA ASP A 300 -18.59 -32.12 5.16
C ASP A 300 -19.88 -31.92 4.34
N GLU A 301 -19.76 -31.50 3.08
CA GLU A 301 -20.74 -31.87 2.05
C GLU A 301 -20.05 -32.46 0.82
N GLU A 302 -20.24 -33.77 0.70
CA GLU A 302 -19.95 -34.63 -0.42
C GLU A 302 -20.82 -34.20 -1.63
N SER A 303 -20.19 -33.67 -2.68
CA SER A 303 -20.86 -33.37 -3.95
C SER A 303 -20.25 -34.22 -5.06
N ASP A 304 -20.95 -35.33 -5.38
CA ASP A 304 -20.86 -36.05 -6.63
C ASP A 304 -21.29 -35.14 -7.79
N GLY A 305 -20.40 -34.88 -8.76
CA GLY A 305 -20.75 -33.96 -9.85
C GLY A 305 -19.79 -33.89 -11.03
N VAL A 306 -20.06 -34.74 -12.04
CA VAL A 306 -19.98 -34.43 -13.49
C VAL A 306 -18.57 -34.21 -14.10
N PHE A 307 -17.93 -35.29 -14.58
CA PHE A 307 -17.13 -35.23 -15.83
C PHE A 307 -17.07 -36.61 -16.49
N GLY A 308 -18.22 -37.04 -17.03
CA GLY A 308 -18.30 -38.19 -17.94
C GLY A 308 -17.76 -37.84 -19.32
N ALA A 309 -16.44 -37.82 -19.49
CA ALA A 309 -15.82 -37.63 -20.82
C ALA A 309 -15.90 -38.95 -21.62
N ASN A 310 -16.62 -38.91 -22.73
CA ASN A 310 -16.81 -40.05 -23.62
C ASN A 310 -15.50 -40.35 -24.40
N LYS A 311 -15.24 -41.62 -24.75
CA LYS A 311 -13.99 -42.08 -25.42
C LYS A 311 -13.62 -41.29 -26.68
N CYS A 312 -14.61 -40.69 -27.35
CA CYS A 312 -14.43 -39.88 -28.55
C CYS A 312 -13.82 -38.50 -28.27
N GLU A 313 -14.09 -37.90 -27.11
CA GLU A 313 -13.53 -36.60 -26.75
C GLU A 313 -12.02 -36.72 -26.52
N LEU A 314 -11.58 -37.74 -25.79
CA LEU A 314 -10.16 -38.01 -25.54
C LEU A 314 -9.36 -38.12 -26.86
N ARG A 315 -9.87 -38.78 -27.91
CA ARG A 315 -9.16 -38.83 -29.20
C ARG A 315 -9.07 -37.47 -29.90
N ARG A 316 -10.08 -36.61 -29.72
CA ARG A 316 -10.08 -35.25 -30.29
C ARG A 316 -9.02 -34.36 -29.61
N TRP A 317 -8.77 -34.58 -28.32
CA TRP A 317 -7.81 -33.82 -27.53
C TRP A 317 -6.36 -34.27 -27.70
N PHE A 318 -6.10 -35.56 -27.95
CA PHE A 318 -4.76 -36.14 -28.06
C PHE A 318 -4.35 -36.52 -29.50
N GLY A 319 -5.21 -36.25 -30.49
CA GLY A 319 -5.03 -36.67 -31.89
C GLY A 319 -4.45 -35.61 -32.83
N GLN A 320 -3.98 -34.47 -32.34
CA GLN A 320 -3.29 -33.47 -33.14
C GLN A 320 -1.81 -33.43 -32.73
N THR A 321 -1.05 -34.39 -33.25
CA THR A 321 0.40 -34.25 -33.44
C THR A 321 0.68 -33.59 -34.76
#